data_AF-A0A9E3ATV5-F1
#
_entry.id   AF-A0A9E3ATV5-F1
#
_cell.length_a   1.000
_cell.length_b   1.000
_cell.length_c   1.000
_cell.angle_alpha   90.00
_cell.angle_beta   90.00
_cell.angle_gamma   90.00
#
_symmetry.space_group_name_H-M   'P 1'
#
loop_
_entity.id
_entity.type
_entity.pdbx_description
1 polymer ?
#
loop_
_entity_poly.entity_id
_entity_poly.type
_entity_poly.pdbx_seq_one_letter_code
_entity_poly.pdbx_strand_id
1 'polypeptide(L)'
;RSIPTPFRSSSSNALYRPNRNSGGTAGNPNINAGQPLDYGLSPSPISQDFAAAVAETAYSPSGSHQGFNMTLDFGLHGDVHVLTGNGTNMGSVPFAAGDPVFYTHHCNIDRIWASWNNAGRANPTSSSWLNKTFIFADEHCNKVIGKIDDFKSIVPLNYTYDSFVRIPGGRVLNLGNLKFLAVQEGITIPNPPDPYHIAIPLNDEATSRLKLQTRSLVGSSSEVRLVLRNLTAKESPEVLYAVYVGLPAGSRTVPKGAKPVGYVNFFESAMPGMAMNEPQNRFHSFDVTEALRGAKMAGTERSLNVTLQPLGRPKAGAAPTIGRMELVATE
;
A
#
# COMPACT_ATOMS: atom_id res chain seq x y z
N ARG A 1 -3.24 -16.73 5.77
CA ARG A 1 -2.11 -15.80 5.51
C ARG A 1 -0.88 -16.52 5.00
N SER A 2 -0.67 -17.80 5.32
CA SER A 2 0.27 -18.64 4.57
C SER A 2 -0.31 -19.04 3.22
N ILE A 3 0.57 -19.27 2.24
CA ILE A 3 0.17 -19.79 0.92
C ILE A 3 -0.30 -21.25 1.05
N PRO A 4 -1.36 -21.67 0.31
CA PRO A 4 -1.89 -23.03 0.41
C PRO A 4 -0.84 -24.12 0.12
N THR A 5 -0.96 -25.25 0.81
CA THR A 5 -0.04 -26.40 0.71
C THR A 5 0.28 -26.85 -0.72
N PRO A 6 -0.68 -26.90 -1.68
CA PRO A 6 -0.36 -27.27 -3.05
C PRO A 6 0.75 -26.43 -3.68
N PHE A 7 0.79 -25.12 -3.42
CA PHE A 7 1.83 -24.25 -4.00
C PHE A 7 3.22 -24.47 -3.38
N ARG A 8 3.35 -25.17 -2.24
CA ARG A 8 4.59 -25.26 -1.46
C ARG A 8 5.07 -26.70 -1.18
N SER A 9 4.38 -27.72 -1.68
CA SER A 9 4.53 -29.12 -1.23
C SER A 9 5.61 -29.96 -1.92
N SER A 10 6.13 -29.60 -3.10
CA SER A 10 7.27 -30.29 -3.74
C SER A 10 7.70 -29.60 -5.03
N SER A 11 8.99 -29.68 -5.40
CA SER A 11 9.51 -29.22 -6.70
C SER A 11 8.98 -30.00 -7.91
N SER A 12 8.38 -31.18 -7.70
CA SER A 12 7.73 -31.96 -8.77
C SER A 12 6.31 -31.49 -9.08
N ASN A 13 5.75 -30.57 -8.30
CA ASN A 13 4.41 -30.00 -8.52
C ASN A 13 4.48 -28.79 -9.46
N ALA A 14 3.63 -28.75 -10.50
CA ALA A 14 3.52 -27.63 -11.42
C ALA A 14 3.18 -26.28 -10.75
N LEU A 15 2.56 -26.31 -9.57
CA LEU A 15 2.22 -25.11 -8.77
C LEU A 15 3.37 -24.60 -7.89
N TYR A 16 4.43 -25.39 -7.73
CA TYR A 16 5.56 -25.00 -6.90
C TYR A 16 6.51 -24.08 -7.65
N ARG A 17 7.03 -23.07 -6.93
CA ARG A 17 8.14 -22.25 -7.39
C ARG A 17 9.19 -22.14 -6.29
N PRO A 18 10.48 -22.42 -6.59
CA PRO A 18 11.55 -22.33 -5.60
C PRO A 18 11.95 -20.88 -5.29
N ASN A 19 11.78 -19.98 -6.25
CA ASN A 19 12.20 -18.57 -6.20
C ASN A 19 11.14 -17.68 -5.54
N ARG A 20 10.72 -18.04 -4.33
CA ARG A 20 9.93 -17.19 -3.42
C ARG A 20 10.79 -16.70 -2.27
N ASN A 21 10.26 -15.80 -1.45
CA ASN A 21 10.92 -15.40 -0.21
C ASN A 21 11.19 -16.61 0.69
N SER A 22 12.38 -16.61 1.28
CA SER A 22 12.96 -17.75 2.02
C SER A 22 13.71 -17.34 3.29
N GLY A 23 13.74 -16.04 3.62
CA GLY A 23 14.60 -15.50 4.68
C GLY A 23 14.23 -15.97 6.09
N GLY A 24 12.96 -16.26 6.35
CA GLY A 24 12.51 -16.66 7.68
C GLY A 24 12.48 -15.51 8.69
N THR A 25 12.44 -14.27 8.22
CA THR A 25 12.51 -13.05 9.04
C THR A 25 11.34 -12.12 8.76
N ALA A 26 11.13 -11.14 9.63
CA ALA A 26 10.16 -10.06 9.41
C ALA A 26 10.44 -9.34 8.08
N GLY A 27 9.44 -9.28 7.19
CA GLY A 27 9.55 -8.70 5.84
C GLY A 27 10.16 -9.62 4.77
N ASN A 28 10.69 -10.78 5.15
CA ASN A 28 11.18 -11.82 4.22
C ASN A 28 10.80 -13.21 4.76
N PRO A 29 9.51 -13.55 4.77
CA PRO A 29 9.02 -14.83 5.29
C PRO A 29 9.53 -16.01 4.44
N ASN A 30 9.70 -17.18 5.06
CA ASN A 30 9.96 -18.42 4.35
C ASN A 30 8.64 -19.03 3.85
N ILE A 31 8.29 -18.65 2.62
CA ILE A 31 7.00 -18.95 2.01
C ILE A 31 6.82 -20.45 1.78
N ASN A 32 7.84 -21.13 1.27
CA ASN A 32 7.76 -22.56 0.98
C ASN A 32 7.75 -23.40 2.26
N ALA A 33 8.32 -22.89 3.38
CA ALA A 33 8.15 -23.48 4.70
C ALA A 33 6.75 -23.26 5.31
N GLY A 34 5.86 -22.51 4.64
CA GLY A 34 4.50 -22.26 5.11
C GLY A 34 4.38 -21.13 6.14
N GLN A 35 5.41 -20.29 6.29
CA GLN A 35 5.29 -19.11 7.13
C GLN A 35 4.20 -18.16 6.58
N PRO A 36 3.46 -17.46 7.46
CA PRO A 36 2.55 -16.39 7.03
C PRO A 36 3.30 -15.29 6.26
N LEU A 37 2.63 -14.64 5.31
CA LEU A 37 3.21 -13.51 4.55
C LEU A 37 3.70 -12.38 5.48
N ASP A 38 2.97 -12.13 6.55
CA ASP A 38 3.25 -11.11 7.57
C ASP A 38 4.02 -11.66 8.78
N TYR A 39 4.76 -12.75 8.61
CA TYR A 39 5.54 -13.37 9.68
C TYR A 39 6.44 -12.36 10.40
N GLY A 40 6.32 -12.30 11.73
CA GLY A 40 7.13 -11.41 12.57
C GLY A 40 6.76 -9.93 12.50
N LEU A 41 5.68 -9.54 11.79
CA LEU A 41 5.25 -8.15 11.66
C LEU A 41 4.06 -7.83 12.57
N SER A 42 4.20 -6.75 13.34
CA SER A 42 3.16 -6.22 14.21
C SER A 42 3.22 -4.68 14.23
N PRO A 43 2.18 -3.99 13.75
CA PRO A 43 0.94 -4.52 13.19
C PRO A 43 1.16 -5.24 11.86
N SER A 44 0.19 -6.07 11.45
CA SER A 44 0.27 -6.83 10.19
C SER A 44 -0.04 -5.92 8.99
N PRO A 45 0.86 -5.78 8.00
CA PRO A 45 0.59 -5.01 6.77
C PRO A 45 -0.67 -5.49 6.06
N ILE A 46 -0.75 -6.81 5.85
CA ILE A 46 -1.88 -7.48 5.20
C ILE A 46 -3.21 -7.17 5.89
N SER A 47 -3.24 -7.11 7.22
CA SER A 47 -4.48 -6.81 7.95
C SER A 47 -4.86 -5.35 7.88
N GLN A 48 -3.87 -4.47 8.06
CA GLN A 48 -4.09 -3.03 8.07
C GLN A 48 -4.58 -2.55 6.71
N ASP A 49 -3.91 -2.97 5.64
CA ASP A 49 -4.25 -2.53 4.29
C ASP A 49 -5.53 -3.16 3.79
N PHE A 50 -5.80 -4.42 4.16
CA PHE A 50 -7.12 -5.01 3.91
C PHE A 50 -8.22 -4.20 4.59
N ALA A 51 -8.06 -3.88 5.88
CA ALA A 51 -9.05 -3.12 6.65
C ALA A 51 -9.24 -1.70 6.10
N ALA A 52 -8.15 -1.03 5.71
CA ALA A 52 -8.17 0.27 5.07
C ALA A 52 -8.93 0.21 3.73
N ALA A 53 -8.57 -0.73 2.85
CA ALA A 53 -9.19 -0.87 1.54
C ALA A 53 -10.69 -1.12 1.64
N VAL A 54 -11.15 -2.04 2.49
CA VAL A 54 -12.60 -2.33 2.60
C VAL A 54 -13.41 -1.25 3.32
N ALA A 55 -12.75 -0.35 4.06
CA ALA A 55 -13.41 0.78 4.70
C ALA A 55 -13.72 1.94 3.72
N GLU A 56 -13.01 1.97 2.59
CA GLU A 56 -13.18 2.98 1.55
C GLU A 56 -14.59 2.99 0.97
N THR A 57 -15.19 4.17 0.83
CA THR A 57 -16.56 4.31 0.28
C THR A 57 -16.58 4.83 -1.15
N ALA A 58 -15.47 5.40 -1.62
CA ALA A 58 -15.29 5.91 -2.97
C ALA A 58 -14.32 5.03 -3.75
N TYR A 59 -14.57 4.80 -5.05
CA TYR A 59 -13.65 4.01 -5.88
C TYR A 59 -12.33 4.74 -6.11
N SER A 60 -12.43 6.01 -6.53
CA SER A 60 -11.31 6.84 -6.95
C SER A 60 -10.75 7.68 -5.80
N PRO A 61 -9.46 8.06 -5.87
CA PRO A 61 -8.85 8.99 -4.93
C PRO A 61 -9.52 10.37 -4.96
N SER A 62 -9.46 11.08 -3.83
CA SER A 62 -9.86 12.48 -3.69
C SER A 62 -8.98 13.18 -2.66
N GLY A 63 -8.21 14.18 -3.08
CA GLY A 63 -7.29 14.91 -2.19
C GLY A 63 -6.19 14.00 -1.61
N SER A 64 -6.24 13.75 -0.29
CA SER A 64 -5.38 12.78 0.40
C SER A 64 -6.06 11.45 0.73
N HIS A 65 -7.32 11.26 0.31
CA HIS A 65 -8.01 9.99 0.40
C HIS A 65 -7.64 9.13 -0.80
N GLN A 66 -7.14 7.92 -0.57
CA GLN A 66 -6.72 7.03 -1.65
C GLN A 66 -7.90 6.44 -2.43
N GLY A 67 -9.07 6.26 -1.80
CA GLY A 67 -10.16 5.53 -2.42
C GLY A 67 -9.89 4.03 -2.44
N PHE A 68 -10.92 3.24 -2.74
CA PHE A 68 -10.89 1.78 -2.70
C PHE A 68 -9.81 1.20 -3.62
N ASN A 69 -9.81 1.61 -4.89
CA ASN A 69 -8.94 0.98 -5.90
C ASN A 69 -7.46 1.21 -5.58
N MET A 70 -7.08 2.43 -5.22
CA MET A 70 -5.68 2.74 -4.92
C MET A 70 -5.24 2.14 -3.59
N THR A 71 -6.09 2.16 -2.55
CA THR A 71 -5.76 1.55 -1.26
C THR A 71 -5.54 0.04 -1.40
N LEU A 72 -6.37 -0.62 -2.20
CA LEU A 72 -6.24 -2.06 -2.47
C LEU A 72 -4.99 -2.37 -3.30
N ASP A 73 -4.79 -1.65 -4.41
CA ASP A 73 -3.73 -1.90 -5.39
C ASP A 73 -2.32 -1.57 -4.86
N PHE A 74 -2.17 -0.44 -4.16
CA PHE A 74 -0.88 0.03 -3.65
C PHE A 74 -0.58 -0.50 -2.25
N GLY A 75 -1.59 -0.85 -1.46
CA GLY A 75 -1.40 -1.48 -0.15
C GLY A 75 -1.34 -2.99 -0.28
N LEU A 76 -2.47 -3.64 0.05
CA LEU A 76 -2.58 -5.09 0.19
C LEU A 76 -2.06 -5.87 -1.04
N HIS A 77 -2.39 -5.44 -2.26
CA HIS A 77 -1.96 -6.11 -3.48
C HIS A 77 -0.42 -6.09 -3.61
N GLY A 78 0.19 -4.91 -3.58
CA GLY A 78 1.65 -4.75 -3.64
C GLY A 78 2.38 -5.42 -2.48
N ASP A 79 1.82 -5.38 -1.28
CA ASP A 79 2.40 -6.02 -0.09
C ASP A 79 2.46 -7.54 -0.22
N VAL A 80 1.40 -8.19 -0.75
CA VAL A 80 1.43 -9.63 -1.00
C VAL A 80 2.48 -10.00 -2.05
N HIS A 81 2.64 -9.18 -3.09
CA HIS A 81 3.67 -9.36 -4.11
C HIS A 81 5.08 -9.33 -3.50
N VAL A 82 5.40 -8.27 -2.75
CA VAL A 82 6.72 -8.12 -2.10
C VAL A 82 6.97 -9.17 -1.03
N LEU A 83 5.96 -9.54 -0.24
CA LEU A 83 6.13 -10.53 0.83
C LEU A 83 6.20 -11.96 0.29
N THR A 84 5.65 -12.24 -0.90
CA THR A 84 5.72 -13.56 -1.54
C THR A 84 7.00 -13.76 -2.34
N GLY A 85 7.38 -12.77 -3.16
CA GLY A 85 8.43 -12.91 -4.16
C GLY A 85 9.64 -12.02 -3.91
N ASN A 86 10.64 -12.22 -4.75
CA ASN A 86 11.90 -11.44 -4.78
C ASN A 86 12.00 -10.71 -6.13
N GLY A 87 13.20 -10.41 -6.61
CA GLY A 87 13.42 -9.77 -7.92
C GLY A 87 12.88 -10.52 -9.14
N THR A 88 12.29 -11.71 -8.96
CA THR A 88 11.61 -12.50 -9.98
C THR A 88 10.23 -12.97 -9.50
N ASN A 89 9.39 -13.45 -10.42
CA ASN A 89 8.04 -13.91 -10.12
C ASN A 89 7.26 -12.87 -9.30
N MET A 90 6.62 -13.28 -8.19
CA MET A 90 5.69 -12.44 -7.43
C MET A 90 6.24 -11.08 -7.01
N GLY A 91 7.56 -10.86 -6.89
CA GLY A 91 8.12 -9.56 -6.49
C GLY A 91 8.48 -8.64 -7.66
N SER A 92 8.18 -9.03 -8.91
CA SER A 92 8.42 -8.23 -10.12
C SER A 92 7.31 -8.39 -11.16
N VAL A 93 6.61 -7.31 -11.49
CA VAL A 93 5.44 -7.33 -12.40
C VAL A 93 5.69 -8.01 -13.76
N PRO A 94 6.80 -7.75 -14.49
CA PRO A 94 7.06 -8.44 -15.75
C PRO A 94 7.11 -9.96 -15.66
N PHE A 95 7.35 -10.52 -14.46
CA PHE A 95 7.52 -11.95 -14.23
C PHE A 95 6.46 -12.54 -13.29
N ALA A 96 5.58 -11.72 -12.69
CA ALA A 96 4.70 -12.12 -11.59
C ALA A 96 3.86 -13.36 -11.90
N ALA A 97 3.25 -13.40 -13.08
CA ALA A 97 2.44 -14.53 -13.54
C ALA A 97 3.22 -15.84 -13.76
N GLY A 98 4.56 -15.79 -13.77
CA GLY A 98 5.42 -16.98 -13.83
C GLY A 98 5.27 -17.89 -12.60
N ASP A 99 4.74 -17.36 -11.49
CA ASP A 99 4.33 -18.13 -10.31
C ASP A 99 2.80 -18.33 -10.29
N PRO A 100 2.29 -19.58 -10.32
CA PRO A 100 0.86 -19.84 -10.34
C PRO A 100 0.06 -19.26 -9.17
N VAL A 101 0.71 -18.93 -8.05
CA VAL A 101 0.02 -18.26 -6.93
C VAL A 101 -0.48 -16.85 -7.30
N PHE A 102 0.12 -16.23 -8.32
CA PHE A 102 -0.32 -14.96 -8.91
C PHE A 102 -1.82 -14.96 -9.20
N TYR A 103 -2.32 -16.00 -9.88
CA TYR A 103 -3.72 -16.06 -10.27
C TYR A 103 -4.63 -16.18 -9.05
N THR A 104 -4.26 -16.98 -8.05
CA THR A 104 -5.03 -17.08 -6.80
C THR A 104 -5.04 -15.79 -5.99
N HIS A 105 -3.91 -15.07 -5.96
CA HIS A 105 -3.82 -13.74 -5.38
C HIS A 105 -4.78 -12.77 -6.08
N HIS A 106 -4.72 -12.68 -7.40
CA HIS A 106 -5.60 -11.80 -8.18
C HIS A 106 -7.08 -12.22 -8.11
N CYS A 107 -7.41 -13.50 -8.00
CA CYS A 107 -8.77 -13.94 -7.68
C CYS A 107 -9.24 -13.38 -6.33
N ASN A 108 -8.37 -13.27 -5.33
CA ASN A 108 -8.77 -12.68 -4.05
C ASN A 108 -8.84 -11.14 -4.12
N ILE A 109 -8.03 -10.48 -4.95
CA ILE A 109 -8.18 -9.04 -5.23
C ILE A 109 -9.54 -8.76 -5.90
N ASP A 110 -9.90 -9.53 -6.92
CA ASP A 110 -11.20 -9.45 -7.58
C ASP A 110 -12.34 -9.73 -6.57
N ARG A 111 -12.22 -10.78 -5.75
CA ARG A 111 -13.17 -11.09 -4.68
C ARG A 111 -13.40 -9.92 -3.73
N ILE A 112 -12.36 -9.17 -3.37
CA ILE A 112 -12.48 -7.99 -2.50
C ILE A 112 -13.27 -6.89 -3.21
N TRP A 113 -12.99 -6.64 -4.49
CA TRP A 113 -13.76 -5.68 -5.32
C TRP A 113 -15.22 -6.11 -5.50
N ALA A 114 -15.47 -7.37 -5.81
CA ALA A 114 -16.83 -7.91 -5.92
C ALA A 114 -17.60 -7.80 -4.58
N SER A 115 -16.93 -8.06 -3.45
CA SER A 115 -17.51 -7.86 -2.11
C SER A 115 -17.86 -6.39 -1.86
N TRP A 116 -16.98 -5.48 -2.27
CA TRP A 116 -17.19 -4.03 -2.16
C TRP A 116 -18.40 -3.57 -2.99
N ASN A 117 -18.53 -4.03 -4.25
CA ASN A 117 -19.72 -3.77 -5.07
C ASN A 117 -20.99 -4.39 -4.48
N ASN A 118 -20.93 -5.63 -3.99
CA ASN A 118 -22.07 -6.30 -3.37
C ASN A 118 -22.57 -5.59 -2.09
N ALA A 119 -21.69 -4.85 -1.41
CA ALA A 119 -22.05 -3.98 -0.29
C ALA A 119 -22.69 -2.63 -0.71
N GLY A 120 -23.06 -2.47 -1.98
CA GLY A 120 -23.73 -1.28 -2.52
C GLY A 120 -22.78 -0.15 -2.91
N ARG A 121 -21.48 -0.41 -3.01
CA ARG A 121 -20.48 0.59 -3.40
C ARG A 121 -20.35 0.66 -4.92
N ALA A 122 -20.19 1.87 -5.45
CA ALA A 122 -20.30 2.12 -6.88
C ALA A 122 -18.94 2.28 -7.58
N ASN A 123 -18.77 1.59 -8.71
CA ASN A 123 -17.69 1.85 -9.65
C ASN A 123 -17.89 3.20 -10.37
N PRO A 124 -16.85 3.79 -10.99
CA PRO A 124 -16.99 4.99 -11.79
C PRO A 124 -17.96 4.78 -12.96
N THR A 125 -18.68 5.84 -13.34
CA THR A 125 -19.69 5.80 -14.39
C THR A 125 -19.37 6.72 -15.57
N SER A 126 -18.22 7.41 -15.54
CA SER A 126 -17.83 8.30 -16.65
C SER A 126 -17.56 7.49 -17.91
N SER A 127 -17.95 8.04 -19.06
CA SER A 127 -17.71 7.41 -20.37
C SER A 127 -16.22 7.19 -20.63
N SER A 128 -15.35 8.08 -20.13
CA SER A 128 -13.90 7.93 -20.25
C SER A 128 -13.35 6.72 -19.50
N TRP A 129 -13.97 6.33 -18.38
CA TRP A 129 -13.60 5.13 -17.64
C TRP A 129 -14.21 3.88 -18.28
N LEU A 130 -15.52 3.89 -18.52
CA LEU A 130 -16.26 2.74 -19.06
C LEU A 130 -15.77 2.28 -20.44
N ASN A 131 -15.36 3.22 -21.29
CA ASN A 131 -14.93 2.93 -22.66
C ASN A 131 -13.44 2.62 -22.79
N LYS A 132 -12.67 2.57 -21.68
CA LYS A 132 -11.27 2.13 -21.75
C LYS A 132 -11.21 0.66 -22.16
N THR A 133 -10.42 0.37 -23.20
CA THR A 133 -10.30 -0.96 -23.80
C THR A 133 -8.98 -1.64 -23.47
N PHE A 134 -9.00 -2.96 -23.47
CA PHE A 134 -7.86 -3.85 -23.32
C PHE A 134 -7.95 -4.97 -24.36
N ILE A 135 -6.81 -5.53 -24.73
CA ILE A 135 -6.70 -6.59 -25.73
C ILE A 135 -6.29 -7.88 -25.01
N PHE A 136 -7.04 -8.95 -25.20
CA PHE A 136 -6.77 -10.28 -24.66
C PHE A 136 -6.74 -11.33 -25.77
N ALA A 137 -6.14 -12.48 -25.46
CA ALA A 137 -6.34 -13.72 -26.22
C ALA A 137 -7.39 -14.57 -25.49
N ASP A 138 -8.37 -15.11 -26.21
CA ASP A 138 -9.33 -16.07 -25.66
C ASP A 138 -8.74 -17.51 -25.62
N GLU A 139 -9.55 -18.47 -25.17
CA GLU A 139 -9.19 -19.89 -25.08
C GLU A 139 -8.87 -20.55 -26.43
N HIS A 140 -9.23 -19.89 -27.54
CA HIS A 140 -8.97 -20.31 -28.91
C HIS A 140 -7.86 -19.50 -29.59
N CYS A 141 -7.14 -18.67 -28.82
CA CYS A 141 -6.10 -17.75 -29.29
C CYS A 141 -6.59 -16.65 -30.24
N ASN A 142 -7.90 -16.35 -30.25
CA ASN A 142 -8.41 -15.20 -30.98
C ASN A 142 -8.19 -13.92 -30.17
N LYS A 143 -7.97 -12.82 -30.89
CA LYS A 143 -7.91 -11.49 -30.29
C LYS A 143 -9.32 -11.04 -29.87
N VAL A 144 -9.49 -10.78 -28.58
CA VAL A 144 -10.70 -10.18 -28.00
C VAL A 144 -10.38 -8.77 -27.50
N ILE A 145 -11.25 -7.82 -27.80
CA ILE A 145 -11.18 -6.46 -27.25
C ILE A 145 -12.28 -6.34 -26.19
N GLY A 146 -11.89 -6.20 -24.93
CA GLY A 146 -12.81 -5.94 -23.83
C GLY A 146 -12.75 -4.49 -23.42
N LYS A 147 -13.89 -3.87 -23.10
CA LYS A 147 -13.93 -2.57 -22.40
C LYS A 147 -14.30 -2.76 -20.93
N ILE A 148 -13.91 -1.82 -20.07
CA ILE A 148 -14.23 -1.88 -18.64
C ILE A 148 -15.73 -2.13 -18.39
N ASP A 149 -16.59 -1.51 -19.19
CA ASP A 149 -18.05 -1.65 -19.08
C ASP A 149 -18.55 -3.11 -19.18
N ASP A 150 -17.86 -3.97 -19.93
CA ASP A 150 -18.20 -5.38 -20.08
C ASP A 150 -17.89 -6.18 -18.81
N PHE A 151 -16.96 -5.69 -17.98
CA PHE A 151 -16.41 -6.38 -16.81
C PHE A 151 -16.64 -5.63 -15.49
N LYS A 152 -17.44 -4.56 -15.46
CA LYS A 152 -17.68 -3.72 -14.25
C LYS A 152 -18.54 -4.39 -13.17
N SER A 153 -18.96 -5.63 -13.38
CA SER A 153 -19.71 -6.47 -12.45
C SER A 153 -19.42 -7.93 -12.77
N ILE A 154 -19.36 -8.78 -11.76
CA ILE A 154 -19.15 -10.22 -11.93
C ILE A 154 -20.43 -10.95 -12.36
N VAL A 155 -21.61 -10.33 -12.17
CA VAL A 155 -22.91 -10.97 -12.43
C VAL A 155 -23.07 -11.35 -13.91
N PRO A 156 -22.80 -10.47 -14.90
CA PRO A 156 -22.90 -10.84 -16.32
C PRO A 156 -21.82 -11.84 -16.77
N LEU A 157 -20.73 -11.97 -16.01
CA LEU A 157 -19.59 -12.85 -16.33
C LEU A 157 -19.81 -14.31 -15.88
N ASN A 158 -20.95 -14.60 -15.24
CA ASN A 158 -21.39 -15.94 -14.87
C ASN A 158 -20.40 -16.72 -13.99
N TYR A 159 -19.72 -16.03 -13.08
CA TYR A 159 -18.95 -16.65 -11.99
C TYR A 159 -19.27 -16.00 -10.64
N THR A 160 -18.90 -16.67 -9.55
CA THR A 160 -19.00 -16.13 -8.19
C THR A 160 -17.93 -16.71 -7.29
N TYR A 161 -17.86 -16.19 -6.05
CA TYR A 161 -17.00 -16.71 -4.98
C TYR A 161 -17.82 -17.45 -3.94
N ASP A 162 -17.25 -18.50 -3.35
CA ASP A 162 -17.88 -19.27 -2.26
C ASP A 162 -18.31 -18.40 -1.07
N SER A 163 -17.62 -17.29 -0.85
CA SER A 163 -17.96 -16.29 0.16
C SER A 163 -17.47 -14.91 -0.24
N PHE A 164 -18.18 -13.86 0.18
CA PHE A 164 -17.70 -12.48 0.10
C PHE A 164 -17.03 -12.06 1.41
N VAL A 165 -16.11 -11.10 1.34
CA VAL A 165 -15.55 -10.49 2.55
C VAL A 165 -16.54 -9.54 3.19
N ARG A 166 -16.45 -9.38 4.51
CA ARG A 166 -17.26 -8.40 5.24
C ARG A 166 -16.77 -6.99 4.90
N ILE A 167 -17.66 -6.19 4.32
CA ILE A 167 -17.45 -4.76 4.14
C ILE A 167 -18.07 -4.04 5.34
N PRO A 168 -17.31 -3.26 6.12
CA PRO A 168 -17.87 -2.49 7.22
C PRO A 168 -18.86 -1.43 6.69
N GLY A 169 -19.88 -1.11 7.51
CA GLY A 169 -20.70 0.07 7.28
C GLY A 169 -19.80 1.30 7.30
N GLY A 170 -19.66 1.95 6.15
CA GLY A 170 -18.65 3.01 5.99
C GLY A 170 -19.12 4.35 6.51
N ARG A 171 -18.18 5.14 7.03
CA ARG A 171 -18.28 6.60 7.07
C ARG A 171 -17.75 7.13 5.73
N VAL A 172 -18.51 7.99 5.07
CA VAL A 172 -17.96 8.83 4.01
C VAL A 172 -17.13 9.90 4.70
N LEU A 173 -15.80 9.77 4.68
CA LEU A 173 -14.93 10.86 5.10
C LEU A 173 -14.85 11.85 3.93
N ASN A 174 -15.53 12.98 4.06
CA ASN A 174 -15.41 14.07 3.10
C ASN A 174 -14.09 14.81 3.36
N LEU A 175 -12.98 14.26 2.86
CA LEU A 175 -11.66 14.87 2.94
C LEU A 175 -11.46 16.01 1.90
N GLY A 176 -12.55 16.59 1.38
CA GLY A 176 -12.49 17.64 0.36
C GLY A 176 -11.83 18.93 0.84
N ASN A 177 -11.84 19.19 2.15
CA ASN A 177 -11.23 20.37 2.79
C ASN A 177 -10.09 19.95 3.73
N LEU A 178 -9.03 19.41 3.15
CA LEU A 178 -7.80 19.14 3.90
C LEU A 178 -6.97 20.41 3.98
N LYS A 179 -6.58 20.80 5.20
CA LYS A 179 -5.56 21.84 5.39
C LYS A 179 -4.17 21.24 5.30
N PHE A 180 -3.34 21.88 4.51
CA PHE A 180 -1.92 21.55 4.39
C PHE A 180 -1.17 22.05 5.62
N LEU A 181 -0.46 21.15 6.29
CA LEU A 181 0.32 21.47 7.49
C LEU A 181 1.81 21.57 7.15
N ALA A 182 2.35 20.63 6.39
CA ALA A 182 3.79 20.57 6.16
C ALA A 182 4.12 19.79 4.90
N VAL A 183 5.31 20.05 4.34
CA VAL A 183 5.80 19.35 3.15
C VAL A 183 7.30 19.23 3.08
N GLN A 184 7.73 18.10 2.54
CA GLN A 184 9.10 17.84 2.13
C GLN A 184 9.09 17.29 0.69
N GLU A 185 9.89 17.91 -0.18
CA GLU A 185 10.03 17.51 -1.58
C GLU A 185 11.33 16.75 -1.82
N GLY A 186 11.37 15.95 -2.89
CA GLY A 186 12.60 15.39 -3.46
C GLY A 186 13.35 14.43 -2.55
N ILE A 187 12.64 13.46 -1.95
CA ILE A 187 13.25 12.53 -1.00
C ILE A 187 13.82 11.34 -1.76
N THR A 188 15.14 11.18 -1.70
CA THR A 188 15.80 9.94 -2.12
C THR A 188 16.03 9.05 -0.90
N ILE A 189 15.57 7.81 -0.96
CA ILE A 189 15.80 6.84 0.12
C ILE A 189 17.17 6.19 -0.13
N PRO A 190 18.14 6.34 0.78
CA PRO A 190 19.47 5.78 0.62
C PRO A 190 19.41 4.25 0.69
N ASN A 191 20.49 3.61 0.20
CA ASN A 191 20.56 2.15 0.09
C ASN A 191 21.29 1.37 1.23
N PRO A 192 21.25 1.78 2.53
CA PRO A 192 21.59 0.89 3.64
C PRO A 192 20.33 0.32 4.34
N PRO A 193 20.46 -0.79 5.11
CA PRO A 193 19.36 -1.40 5.88
C PRO A 193 18.93 -0.58 7.12
N ASP A 194 19.57 0.57 7.34
CA ASP A 194 19.35 1.40 8.51
C ASP A 194 18.06 2.25 8.38
N PRO A 195 17.42 2.61 9.50
CA PRO A 195 16.29 3.53 9.46
C PRO A 195 16.68 4.87 8.83
N TYR A 196 15.89 5.32 7.86
CA TYR A 196 16.06 6.61 7.20
C TYR A 196 15.13 7.65 7.81
N HIS A 197 15.70 8.71 8.38
CA HIS A 197 14.96 9.79 9.03
C HIS A 197 14.77 10.98 8.07
N ILE A 198 13.54 11.44 7.97
CA ILE A 198 13.10 12.54 7.13
C ILE A 198 12.46 13.58 8.04
N ALA A 199 13.08 14.76 8.10
CA ALA A 199 12.51 15.90 8.81
C ALA A 199 11.58 16.67 7.87
N ILE A 200 10.29 16.70 8.17
CA ILE A 200 9.32 17.53 7.44
C ILE A 200 9.24 18.89 8.13
N PRO A 201 9.64 20.00 7.49
CA PRO A 201 9.60 21.33 8.11
C PRO A 201 8.16 21.76 8.41
N LEU A 202 7.92 22.18 9.64
CA LEU A 202 6.64 22.73 10.08
C LEU A 202 6.69 24.25 9.98
N ASN A 203 5.67 24.89 9.39
CA ASN A 203 5.51 26.35 9.50
C ASN A 203 4.88 26.74 10.85
N ASP A 204 4.81 28.04 11.17
CA ASP A 204 4.30 28.52 12.47
C ASP A 204 2.83 28.16 12.70
N GLU A 205 2.01 28.20 11.63
CA GLU A 205 0.60 27.79 11.69
C GLU A 205 0.48 26.29 11.98
N ALA A 206 1.27 25.45 11.31
CA ALA A 206 1.30 24.01 11.47
C ALA A 206 1.79 23.61 12.85
N THR A 207 2.83 24.28 13.35
CA THR A 207 3.34 24.09 14.72
C THR A 207 2.25 24.43 15.74
N SER A 208 1.50 25.51 15.53
CA SER A 208 0.39 25.92 16.40
C SER A 208 -0.80 24.99 16.32
N ARG A 209 -1.15 24.49 15.13
CA ARG A 209 -2.26 23.53 14.94
C ARG A 209 -1.93 22.14 15.44
N LEU A 210 -0.70 21.66 15.24
CA LEU A 210 -0.26 20.39 15.81
C LEU A 210 -0.29 20.45 17.35
N LYS A 211 0.02 21.60 17.96
CA LYS A 211 -0.21 21.81 19.41
C LYS A 211 -1.69 21.74 19.80
N LEU A 212 -2.59 22.35 19.02
CA LEU A 212 -4.03 22.35 19.30
C LEU A 212 -4.63 20.95 19.11
N GLN A 213 -4.25 20.24 18.06
CA GLN A 213 -4.70 18.88 17.78
C GLN A 213 -4.15 17.91 18.84
N THR A 214 -2.86 17.93 19.17
CA THR A 214 -2.32 17.07 20.26
C THR A 214 -2.96 17.31 21.63
N ARG A 215 -3.49 18.52 21.90
CA ARG A 215 -4.18 18.87 23.17
C ARG A 215 -5.71 18.68 23.15
N SER A 216 -6.37 18.72 21.99
CA SER A 216 -7.85 18.81 21.87
C SER A 216 -8.53 17.61 21.19
N LEU A 217 -7.81 16.52 20.88
CA LEU A 217 -8.39 15.34 20.21
C LEU A 217 -9.31 14.46 21.08
N VAL A 218 -9.65 14.87 22.30
CA VAL A 218 -10.71 14.21 23.08
C VAL A 218 -12.05 14.72 22.55
N GLY A 219 -12.60 14.03 21.55
CA GLY A 219 -13.94 14.27 21.02
C GLY A 219 -14.04 15.07 19.72
N SER A 220 -12.91 15.50 19.11
CA SER A 220 -12.94 16.04 17.74
C SER A 220 -12.75 14.93 16.69
N SER A 221 -13.46 15.04 15.56
CA SER A 221 -13.37 14.12 14.42
C SER A 221 -12.20 14.44 13.48
N SER A 222 -11.27 15.30 13.89
CA SER A 222 -10.20 15.79 13.01
C SER A 222 -9.09 14.75 12.88
N GLU A 223 -8.89 14.23 11.67
CA GLU A 223 -7.86 13.25 11.32
C GLU A 223 -6.64 13.97 10.73
N VAL A 224 -5.43 13.54 11.11
CA VAL A 224 -4.18 13.99 10.52
C VAL A 224 -3.61 12.85 9.69
N ARG A 225 -3.27 13.13 8.43
CA ARG A 225 -2.72 12.13 7.51
C ARG A 225 -1.34 12.51 7.01
N LEU A 226 -0.49 11.50 6.89
CA LEU A 226 0.81 11.57 6.21
C LEU A 226 0.65 11.00 4.79
N VAL A 227 0.93 11.82 3.77
CA VAL A 227 0.73 11.49 2.36
C VAL A 227 2.07 11.41 1.65
N LEU A 228 2.35 10.29 0.99
CA LEU A 228 3.56 10.06 0.22
C LEU A 228 3.17 9.97 -1.25
N ARG A 229 3.59 10.94 -2.06
CA ARG A 229 3.26 11.05 -3.49
C ARG A 229 4.47 10.83 -4.37
N ASN A 230 4.20 10.47 -5.62
CA ASN A 230 5.21 10.34 -6.67
C ASN A 230 6.31 9.35 -6.27
N LEU A 231 5.91 8.19 -5.77
CA LEU A 231 6.84 7.11 -5.45
C LEU A 231 7.40 6.53 -6.75
N THR A 232 8.72 6.45 -6.86
CA THR A 232 9.39 5.81 -8.00
C THR A 232 10.57 4.98 -7.52
N ALA A 233 10.95 3.98 -8.30
CA ALA A 233 12.21 3.25 -8.12
C ALA A 233 12.75 2.82 -9.49
N LYS A 234 14.07 2.69 -9.61
CA LYS A 234 14.71 2.16 -10.83
C LYS A 234 14.41 0.68 -11.03
N GLU A 235 14.18 -0.04 -9.96
CA GLU A 235 13.73 -1.43 -9.94
C GLU A 235 13.19 -1.74 -8.54
N SER A 236 12.59 -2.92 -8.37
CA SER A 236 11.96 -3.27 -7.10
C SER A 236 13.00 -3.26 -5.98
N PRO A 237 12.77 -2.54 -4.87
CA PRO A 237 13.60 -2.64 -3.68
C PRO A 237 13.52 -4.01 -2.99
N GLU A 238 12.55 -4.86 -3.36
CA GLU A 238 12.31 -6.19 -2.80
C GLU A 238 12.05 -6.22 -1.29
N VAL A 239 11.72 -5.06 -0.71
CA VAL A 239 11.38 -4.91 0.71
C VAL A 239 10.22 -3.95 0.87
N LEU A 240 9.48 -4.14 1.96
CA LEU A 240 8.58 -3.12 2.48
C LEU A 240 9.37 -2.13 3.35
N TYR A 241 8.87 -0.91 3.46
CA TYR A 241 9.36 0.11 4.39
C TYR A 241 8.29 0.34 5.46
N ALA A 242 8.61 0.00 6.71
CA ALA A 242 7.78 0.36 7.85
C ALA A 242 7.90 1.86 8.14
N VAL A 243 6.76 2.56 8.22
CA VAL A 243 6.69 4.01 8.39
C VAL A 243 6.41 4.33 9.86
N TYR A 244 7.27 5.13 10.47
CA TYR A 244 7.08 5.64 11.83
C TYR A 244 7.03 7.16 11.83
N VAL A 245 6.25 7.73 12.76
CA VAL A 245 6.12 9.17 12.94
C VAL A 245 6.47 9.54 14.37
N GLY A 246 7.26 10.59 14.55
CA GLY A 246 7.60 11.13 15.86
C GLY A 246 8.69 10.36 16.62
N LEU A 247 9.45 9.49 15.95
CA LEU A 247 10.64 8.89 16.57
C LEU A 247 11.73 9.96 16.79
N PRO A 248 12.57 9.84 17.84
CA PRO A 248 13.66 10.78 18.08
C PRO A 248 14.62 10.85 16.88
N ALA A 249 14.98 12.07 16.47
CA ALA A 249 15.92 12.30 15.39
C ALA A 249 17.29 11.65 15.69
N GLY A 250 17.90 11.01 14.67
CA GLY A 250 19.23 10.39 14.79
C GLY A 250 19.26 9.00 15.45
N SER A 251 18.09 8.38 15.69
CA SER A 251 18.01 7.03 16.25
C SER A 251 18.51 5.98 15.25
N ARG A 252 19.70 5.40 15.47
CA ARG A 252 20.25 4.34 14.59
C ARG A 252 19.41 3.06 14.50
N THR A 253 18.44 2.89 15.40
CA THR A 253 17.54 1.74 15.45
C THR A 253 16.13 2.20 15.82
N VAL A 254 15.11 1.50 15.32
CA VAL A 254 13.73 1.69 15.78
C VAL A 254 13.62 1.25 17.25
N PRO A 255 13.10 2.10 18.17
CA PRO A 255 12.93 1.75 19.57
C PRO A 255 12.05 0.51 19.77
N LYS A 256 12.40 -0.33 20.76
CA LYS A 256 11.61 -1.52 21.10
C LYS A 256 10.18 -1.13 21.47
N GLY A 257 9.20 -1.77 20.82
CA GLY A 257 7.78 -1.52 21.05
C GLY A 257 7.21 -0.33 20.28
N ALA A 258 8.02 0.42 19.52
CA ALA A 258 7.50 1.37 18.55
C ALA A 258 6.63 0.64 17.52
N LYS A 259 5.49 1.24 17.17
CA LYS A 259 4.59 0.69 16.17
C LYS A 259 4.61 1.57 14.93
N PRO A 260 4.79 1.01 13.72
CA PRO A 260 4.64 1.78 12.50
C PRO A 260 3.17 2.19 12.32
N VAL A 261 2.96 3.33 11.65
CA VAL A 261 1.64 3.81 11.22
C VAL A 261 1.13 3.06 9.99
N GLY A 262 2.04 2.41 9.26
CA GLY A 262 1.75 1.57 8.11
C GLY A 262 3.02 1.15 7.39
N TYR A 263 2.85 0.58 6.21
CA TYR A 263 3.94 0.07 5.38
C TYR A 263 3.85 0.67 3.98
N VAL A 264 5.00 0.86 3.35
CA VAL A 264 5.12 1.33 1.96
C VAL A 264 5.85 0.27 1.17
N ASN A 265 5.29 -0.10 0.04
CA ASN A 265 5.99 -0.87 -0.99
C ASN A 265 6.23 0.00 -2.23
N PHE A 266 7.08 -0.49 -3.13
CA PHE A 266 7.38 0.16 -4.40
C PHE A 266 7.03 -0.75 -5.59
N PHE A 267 6.18 -1.76 -5.39
CA PHE A 267 5.92 -2.81 -6.39
C PHE A 267 5.38 -2.21 -7.69
N GLU A 268 4.37 -1.35 -7.59
CA GLU A 268 3.75 -0.64 -8.73
C GLU A 268 4.56 0.56 -9.24
N SER A 269 5.60 0.96 -8.50
CA SER A 269 6.44 2.15 -8.74
C SER A 269 7.81 1.81 -9.34
N ALA A 270 8.11 0.52 -9.49
CA ALA A 270 9.42 -0.01 -9.86
C ALA A 270 9.44 -0.62 -11.28
N MET A 271 8.88 0.10 -12.26
CA MET A 271 8.78 -0.38 -13.65
C MET A 271 9.33 0.62 -14.66
N PRO A 272 10.64 0.56 -14.97
CA PRO A 272 11.23 1.34 -16.05
C PRO A 272 10.61 0.93 -17.39
N GLY A 273 10.13 1.91 -18.17
CA GLY A 273 9.71 1.69 -19.56
C GLY A 273 8.30 1.13 -19.76
N MET A 274 7.57 0.77 -18.69
CA MET A 274 6.13 0.49 -18.78
C MET A 274 5.37 1.76 -18.42
N ALA A 275 4.82 2.42 -19.45
CA ALA A 275 4.00 3.61 -19.26
C ALA A 275 2.71 3.23 -18.53
N MET A 276 2.72 3.38 -17.21
CA MET A 276 1.50 3.35 -16.43
C MET A 276 0.72 4.64 -16.69
N ASN A 277 -0.50 4.50 -17.21
CA ASN A 277 -1.41 5.63 -17.34
C ASN A 277 -1.64 6.23 -15.94
N GLU A 278 -1.31 7.52 -15.77
CA GLU A 278 -1.50 8.34 -14.55
C GLU A 278 -0.47 8.15 -13.38
N PRO A 279 0.84 8.44 -13.56
CA PRO A 279 1.81 8.42 -12.45
C PRO A 279 1.53 9.47 -11.37
N GLN A 280 0.94 10.62 -11.75
CA GLN A 280 0.84 11.82 -10.90
C GLN A 280 -0.24 11.75 -9.81
N ASN A 281 -1.12 10.74 -9.85
CA ASN A 281 -2.18 10.55 -8.87
C ASN A 281 -1.91 9.40 -7.90
N ARG A 282 -0.76 8.72 -7.95
CA ARG A 282 -0.45 7.56 -7.09
C ARG A 282 0.19 8.02 -5.78
N PHE A 283 -0.37 7.61 -4.65
CA PHE A 283 0.16 7.95 -3.33
C PHE A 283 -0.25 6.95 -2.26
N HIS A 284 0.52 6.89 -1.17
CA HIS A 284 0.10 6.28 0.11
C HIS A 284 -0.35 7.38 1.08
N SER A 285 -1.32 7.07 1.91
CA SER A 285 -1.88 7.98 2.89
C SER A 285 -2.12 7.25 4.20
N PHE A 286 -1.44 7.65 5.26
CA PHE A 286 -1.52 7.01 6.58
C PHE A 286 -2.23 7.93 7.57
N ASP A 287 -3.19 7.40 8.34
CA ASP A 287 -3.68 8.10 9.54
C ASP A 287 -2.56 8.10 10.59
N VAL A 288 -2.10 9.29 10.98
CA VAL A 288 -1.02 9.48 11.94
C VAL A 288 -1.50 10.15 13.22
N THR A 289 -2.82 10.29 13.39
CA THR A 289 -3.45 11.01 14.50
C THR A 289 -3.04 10.46 15.86
N GLU A 290 -3.02 9.12 16.02
CA GLU A 290 -2.61 8.49 17.28
C GLU A 290 -1.09 8.57 17.51
N ALA A 291 -0.29 8.40 16.46
CA ALA A 291 1.17 8.50 16.56
C ALA A 291 1.60 9.91 16.99
N LEU A 292 0.93 10.95 16.48
CA LEU A 292 1.15 12.33 16.88
C LEU A 292 0.70 12.63 18.31
N ARG A 293 -0.33 11.95 18.85
CA ARG A 293 -0.71 12.04 20.27
C ARG A 293 0.38 11.46 21.19
N GLY A 294 0.99 10.35 20.78
CA GLY A 294 2.04 9.67 21.55
C GLY A 294 3.41 10.36 21.46
N ALA A 295 3.69 11.04 20.36
CA ALA A 295 4.86 11.88 20.21
C ALA A 295 4.74 13.07 21.17
N LYS A 296 5.57 13.11 22.23
CA LYS A 296 5.71 14.29 23.10
C LYS A 296 6.34 15.44 22.32
N MET A 297 5.57 16.08 21.44
CA MET A 297 5.98 17.30 20.77
C MET A 297 5.99 18.39 21.84
N ALA A 298 7.18 18.83 22.25
CA ALA A 298 7.39 19.89 23.24
C ALA A 298 6.84 21.24 22.75
N GLY A 299 6.46 21.33 21.47
CA GLY A 299 5.87 22.53 20.89
C GLY A 299 6.92 23.57 20.47
N THR A 300 8.19 23.17 20.49
CA THR A 300 9.32 23.93 19.97
C THR A 300 9.91 23.27 18.73
N GLU A 301 9.41 22.11 18.33
CA GLU A 301 9.87 21.43 17.13
C GLU A 301 9.55 22.25 15.88
N ARG A 302 10.57 22.50 15.07
CA ARG A 302 10.43 23.10 13.74
C ARG A 302 10.26 22.07 12.63
N SER A 303 10.24 20.79 12.98
CA SER A 303 10.06 19.69 12.04
C SER A 303 9.41 18.48 12.68
N LEU A 304 8.66 17.71 11.89
CA LEU A 304 8.16 16.39 12.26
C LEU A 304 9.09 15.33 11.67
N ASN A 305 9.59 14.41 12.50
CA ASN A 305 10.42 13.32 12.03
C ASN A 305 9.57 12.14 11.55
N VAL A 306 9.75 11.74 10.31
CA VAL A 306 9.24 10.49 9.72
C VAL A 306 10.40 9.54 9.52
N THR A 307 10.27 8.30 9.95
CA THR A 307 11.30 7.27 9.78
C THR A 307 10.79 6.17 8.87
N LEU A 308 11.57 5.86 7.83
CA LEU A 308 11.35 4.70 6.96
C LEU A 308 12.36 3.61 7.35
N GLN A 309 11.87 2.49 7.88
CA GLN A 309 12.70 1.33 8.20
C GLN A 309 12.49 0.25 7.13
N PRO A 310 13.49 -0.07 6.29
CA PRO A 310 13.38 -1.20 5.39
C PRO A 310 13.27 -2.51 6.19
N LEU A 311 12.35 -3.39 5.80
CA LEU A 311 12.16 -4.71 6.42
C LEU A 311 13.06 -5.75 5.76
N GLY A 312 14.36 -5.59 5.96
CA GLY A 312 15.40 -6.34 5.28
C GLY A 312 16.40 -5.42 4.60
N ARG A 313 17.25 -5.98 3.75
CA ARG A 313 18.19 -5.20 2.94
C ARG A 313 17.53 -4.89 1.60
N PRO A 314 17.28 -3.61 1.25
CA PRO A 314 16.78 -3.25 -0.06
C PRO A 314 17.76 -3.70 -1.16
N LYS A 315 17.22 -3.99 -2.34
CA LYS A 315 18.02 -4.34 -3.50
C LYS A 315 19.00 -3.21 -3.88
N ALA A 316 20.27 -3.57 -4.07
CA ALA A 316 21.28 -2.66 -4.56
C ALA A 316 20.85 -2.06 -5.91
N GLY A 317 20.93 -0.74 -6.08
CA GLY A 317 20.56 -0.06 -7.32
C GLY A 317 19.08 0.34 -7.46
N ALA A 318 18.18 -0.16 -6.61
CA ALA A 318 16.74 0.16 -6.68
C ALA A 318 16.44 1.66 -6.60
N ALA A 319 17.23 2.41 -5.82
CA ALA A 319 17.13 3.87 -5.68
C ALA A 319 15.69 4.39 -5.53
N PRO A 320 14.92 3.94 -4.52
CA PRO A 320 13.55 4.39 -4.33
C PRO A 320 13.51 5.87 -3.94
N THR A 321 12.52 6.59 -4.44
CA THR A 321 12.30 8.00 -4.16
C THR A 321 10.84 8.29 -3.82
N ILE A 322 10.63 9.28 -2.98
CA ILE A 322 9.32 9.87 -2.70
C ILE A 322 9.41 11.31 -3.20
N GLY A 323 8.70 11.62 -4.28
CA GLY A 323 8.75 12.95 -4.86
C GLY A 323 8.23 14.02 -3.89
N ARG A 324 7.20 13.71 -3.10
CA ARG A 324 6.58 14.64 -2.14
C ARG A 324 6.03 13.91 -0.93
N MET A 325 6.32 14.42 0.27
CA MET A 325 5.75 13.95 1.53
C MET A 325 5.01 15.09 2.22
N GLU A 326 3.72 14.92 2.48
CA GLU A 326 2.82 15.95 2.99
C GLU A 326 2.21 15.53 4.33
N LEU A 327 2.02 16.50 5.22
CA LEU A 327 1.17 16.35 6.39
C LEU A 327 -0.08 17.19 6.17
N VAL A 328 -1.25 16.57 6.26
CA VAL A 328 -2.55 17.22 6.04
C VAL A 328 -3.50 16.89 7.18
N ALA A 329 -4.46 17.78 7.45
CA ALA A 329 -5.49 17.53 8.44
C ALA A 329 -6.88 17.82 7.89
N THR A 330 -7.87 17.05 8.35
CA THR A 330 -9.28 17.33 8.08
C THR A 330 -9.76 18.50 8.92
N GLU A 331 -10.53 19.40 8.32
CA GLU A 331 -11.33 20.37 9.07
C GLU A 331 -12.48 19.69 9.81
#